data_AF-A0A1H7UPD1-F1
#
_entry.id   AF-A0A1H7UPD1-F1
#
_cell.length_a   1.000
_cell.length_b   1.000
_cell.length_c   1.000
_cell.angle_alpha   90.00
_cell.angle_beta   90.00
_cell.angle_gamma   90.00
#
_symmetry.space_group_name_H-M   'P 1'
#
loop_
_entity.id
_entity.type
_entity.pdbx_description
1 polymer ?
#
loop_
_entity_poly.entity_id
_entity_poly.type
_entity_poly.pdbx_seq_one_letter_code
_entity_poly.pdbx_strand_id
1 'polypeptide(L)'
;MEPFKIEIFKEENQGKVFDFVSLDEFESGKVVGMLLSLTGITNNRIETPVLFKHLERYIPNKVRYDDKGAGRDFLQSLMSELSIKGSASSYIIWDMVSRVDEFKVESLIDDWDYVWYDTSDEAMVIYIPENKTVLLVTDHGYAAYKKYE
;
A
#
# COMPACT_ATOMS: atom_id res chain seq x y z
N MET A 1 3.03 10.90 -1.04
CA MET A 1 3.70 10.47 0.21
C MET A 1 3.53 11.58 1.22
N GLU A 2 3.63 11.28 2.52
CA GLU A 2 3.60 12.33 3.54
C GLU A 2 4.92 13.14 3.54
N PRO A 3 4.86 14.49 3.66
CA PRO A 3 6.06 15.33 3.55
C PRO A 3 7.19 14.92 4.51
N PHE A 4 6.86 14.57 5.76
CA PHE A 4 7.87 14.20 6.75
C PHE A 4 8.61 12.91 6.40
N LYS A 5 7.94 11.92 5.78
CA LYS A 5 8.56 10.66 5.34
C LYS A 5 9.60 10.91 4.25
N ILE A 6 9.29 11.84 3.33
CA ILE A 6 10.20 12.27 2.27
C ILE A 6 11.41 13.01 2.86
N GLU A 7 11.18 13.89 3.84
CA GLU A 7 12.25 14.63 4.51
C GLU A 7 13.22 13.70 5.25
N ILE A 8 12.71 12.77 6.06
CA ILE A 8 13.53 11.77 6.76
C ILE A 8 14.35 10.95 5.77
N PHE A 9 13.72 10.41 4.72
CA PHE A 9 14.42 9.65 3.69
C PHE A 9 15.58 10.44 3.08
N LYS A 10 15.32 11.70 2.70
CA LYS A 10 16.30 12.58 2.07
C LYS A 10 17.48 12.86 3.00
N GLU A 11 17.23 13.08 4.29
CA GLU A 11 18.27 13.32 5.29
C GLU A 11 19.15 12.09 5.50
N GLU A 12 18.54 10.91 5.66
CA GLU A 12 19.26 9.67 5.93
C GLU A 12 19.97 9.09 4.70
N ASN A 13 19.45 9.37 3.51
CA ASN A 13 19.98 8.85 2.25
C ASN A 13 20.78 9.87 1.43
N GLN A 14 21.42 10.84 2.11
CA GLN A 14 22.37 11.79 1.49
C GLN A 14 21.78 12.57 0.30
N GLY A 15 20.50 12.94 0.39
CA GLY A 15 19.83 13.72 -0.65
C GLY A 15 19.30 12.91 -1.83
N LYS A 16 19.26 11.56 -1.74
CA LYS A 16 18.55 10.74 -2.73
C LYS A 16 17.08 11.14 -2.83
N VAL A 17 16.51 10.89 -4.02
CA VAL A 17 15.10 11.12 -4.31
C VAL A 17 14.34 9.83 -4.09
N PHE A 18 13.25 9.92 -3.34
CA PHE A 18 12.30 8.83 -3.15
C PHE A 18 11.59 8.56 -4.48
N ASP A 19 11.67 7.33 -5.00
CA ASP A 19 11.18 7.01 -6.34
C ASP A 19 9.67 6.67 -6.34
N PHE A 20 8.85 7.72 -6.43
CA PHE A 20 7.39 7.62 -6.48
C PHE A 20 6.76 8.77 -7.25
N VAL A 21 5.49 8.61 -7.62
CA VAL A 21 4.68 9.67 -8.25
C VAL A 21 3.42 9.89 -7.43
N SER A 22 3.26 11.09 -6.86
CA SER A 22 1.96 11.52 -6.31
C SER A 22 0.98 11.72 -7.47
N LEU A 23 -0.14 10.99 -7.45
CA LEU A 23 -1.18 11.17 -8.45
C LEU A 23 -2.01 12.43 -8.16
N ASP A 24 -2.51 13.07 -9.22
CA ASP A 24 -3.50 14.14 -9.05
C ASP A 24 -4.87 13.56 -8.63
N GLU A 25 -5.83 14.43 -8.34
CA GLU A 25 -7.17 14.03 -7.89
C GLU A 25 -7.88 13.12 -8.92
N PHE A 26 -7.70 13.38 -10.21
CA PHE A 26 -8.37 12.63 -11.27
C PHE A 26 -7.80 11.22 -11.41
N GLU A 27 -6.47 11.08 -11.45
CA GLU A 27 -5.81 9.78 -11.52
C GLU A 27 -5.98 8.99 -10.21
N SER A 28 -5.93 9.66 -9.05
CA SER A 28 -6.27 9.06 -7.75
C SER A 28 -7.69 8.48 -7.76
N GLY A 29 -8.67 9.25 -8.24
CA GLY A 29 -10.06 8.81 -8.36
C GLY A 29 -10.24 7.59 -9.26
N LYS A 30 -9.46 7.47 -10.35
CA LYS A 30 -9.47 6.27 -11.20
C LYS A 30 -8.93 5.05 -10.45
N VAL A 31 -7.80 5.17 -9.76
CA VAL A 31 -7.18 4.07 -9.02
C VAL A 31 -8.11 3.58 -7.92
N VAL A 32 -8.67 4.51 -7.14
CA VAL A 32 -9.66 4.22 -6.11
C VAL A 32 -10.91 3.56 -6.71
N GLY A 33 -11.43 4.08 -7.82
CA GLY A 33 -12.58 3.50 -8.52
C GLY A 33 -12.32 2.06 -8.98
N MET A 34 -11.13 1.77 -9.50
CA MET A 34 -10.71 0.41 -9.87
C MET A 34 -10.65 -0.51 -8.64
N LEU A 35 -10.06 -0.06 -7.52
CA LEU A 35 -10.04 -0.82 -6.28
C LEU A 35 -11.46 -1.14 -5.79
N LEU A 36 -12.34 -0.14 -5.73
CA LEU A 36 -13.72 -0.31 -5.28
C LEU A 36 -14.49 -1.29 -6.16
N SER A 37 -14.35 -1.18 -7.49
CA SER A 37 -14.94 -2.13 -8.43
C SER A 37 -14.40 -3.54 -8.22
N LEU A 38 -13.10 -3.69 -7.98
CA LEU A 38 -12.46 -5.00 -7.78
C LEU A 38 -12.94 -5.66 -6.49
N THR A 39 -13.06 -4.86 -5.43
CA THR A 39 -13.49 -5.31 -4.10
C THR A 39 -15.02 -5.51 -3.99
N GLY A 40 -15.79 -5.09 -4.99
CA GLY A 40 -17.26 -5.15 -5.00
C GLY A 40 -17.92 -4.10 -4.11
N ILE A 41 -17.19 -3.05 -3.73
CA ILE A 41 -17.71 -1.95 -2.91
C ILE A 41 -18.41 -0.96 -3.82
N THR A 42 -19.74 -0.90 -3.74
CA THR A 42 -20.56 -0.03 -4.60
C THR A 42 -20.76 1.38 -4.05
N ASN A 43 -20.37 1.62 -2.79
CA ASN A 43 -20.47 2.94 -2.16
C ASN A 43 -19.27 3.81 -2.56
N ASN A 44 -19.48 4.73 -3.50
CA ASN A 44 -18.48 5.70 -3.94
C ASN A 44 -18.15 6.81 -2.92
N ARG A 45 -18.78 6.79 -1.74
CA ARG A 45 -18.51 7.71 -0.62
C ARG A 45 -18.03 6.98 0.63
N ILE A 46 -17.49 5.78 0.48
CA ILE A 46 -16.90 5.07 1.62
C ILE A 46 -15.74 5.91 2.19
N GLU A 47 -15.79 6.17 3.49
CA GLU A 47 -14.71 6.87 4.19
C GLU A 47 -13.52 5.92 4.39
N THR A 48 -12.30 6.46 4.43
CA THR A 48 -11.05 5.68 4.57
C THR A 48 -11.10 4.66 5.73
N PRO A 49 -11.51 5.03 6.97
CA PRO A 49 -11.58 4.05 8.06
C PRO A 49 -12.62 2.94 7.83
N VAL A 50 -13.68 3.24 7.08
CA VAL A 50 -14.72 2.27 6.72
C VAL A 50 -14.20 1.31 5.65
N LEU A 51 -13.40 1.81 4.69
CA LEU A 51 -12.71 0.95 3.72
C LEU A 51 -11.78 -0.02 4.45
N PHE A 52 -10.93 0.46 5.37
CA PHE A 52 -9.97 -0.39 6.08
C PHE A 52 -10.68 -1.51 6.84
N LYS A 53 -11.71 -1.18 7.63
CA LYS A 53 -12.53 -2.18 8.33
C LYS A 53 -13.21 -3.17 7.40
N HIS A 54 -13.64 -2.71 6.22
CA HIS A 54 -14.22 -3.57 5.20
C HIS A 54 -13.16 -4.56 4.66
N LEU A 55 -12.00 -4.05 4.23
CA LEU A 55 -10.92 -4.88 3.71
C LEU A 55 -10.41 -5.87 4.78
N GLU A 56 -10.21 -5.43 6.01
CA GLU A 56 -9.76 -6.26 7.12
C GLU A 56 -10.70 -7.45 7.41
N ARG A 57 -12.01 -7.23 7.21
CA ARG A 57 -13.06 -8.23 7.40
C ARG A 57 -13.18 -9.21 6.23
N TYR A 58 -12.98 -8.74 5.00
CA TYR A 58 -13.31 -9.51 3.78
C TYR A 58 -12.11 -9.99 2.97
N ILE A 59 -10.90 -9.57 3.32
CA ILE A 59 -9.65 -10.13 2.82
C ILE A 59 -9.26 -11.34 3.68
N PRO A 60 -9.28 -12.57 3.12
CA PRO A 60 -9.20 -13.79 3.92
C PRO A 60 -7.79 -14.19 4.33
N ASN A 61 -6.79 -13.94 3.48
CA ASN A 61 -5.42 -14.37 3.75
C ASN A 61 -4.75 -13.33 4.66
N LYS A 62 -4.14 -13.81 5.76
CA LYS A 62 -3.42 -12.97 6.72
C LYS A 62 -2.05 -13.57 6.99
N VAL A 63 -1.01 -12.77 6.84
CA VAL A 63 0.38 -13.14 7.14
C VAL A 63 0.86 -12.28 8.29
N ARG A 64 1.24 -12.91 9.40
CA ARG A 64 1.75 -12.20 10.57
C ARG A 64 3.20 -11.79 10.34
N TYR A 65 3.56 -10.64 10.90
CA TYR A 65 4.95 -10.20 11.00
C TYR A 65 5.66 -10.96 12.13
N ASP A 66 6.98 -10.97 12.10
CA ASP A 66 7.77 -11.36 13.28
C ASP A 66 7.93 -10.17 14.24
N ASP A 67 8.69 -10.35 15.31
CA ASP A 67 8.94 -9.28 16.30
C ASP A 67 9.67 -8.05 15.71
N LYS A 68 10.16 -8.13 14.47
CA LYS A 68 10.80 -7.01 13.75
C LYS A 68 9.79 -6.20 12.92
N GLY A 69 8.52 -6.61 12.89
CA GLY A 69 7.45 -5.91 12.18
C GLY A 69 7.45 -6.15 10.67
N ALA A 70 6.65 -5.36 9.95
CA ALA A 70 6.58 -5.40 8.49
C ALA A 70 7.75 -4.61 7.89
N GLY A 71 8.98 -5.12 8.00
CA GLY A 71 10.14 -4.50 7.35
C GLY A 71 10.26 -4.84 5.86
N ARG A 72 11.25 -4.26 5.19
CA ARG A 72 11.60 -4.56 3.78
C ARG A 72 11.58 -6.06 3.43
N ASP A 73 12.26 -6.88 4.23
CA ASP A 73 12.39 -8.33 3.96
C ASP A 73 11.05 -9.07 4.01
N PHE A 74 10.14 -8.63 4.89
CA PHE A 74 8.78 -9.15 4.96
C PHE A 74 8.03 -8.83 3.67
N LEU A 75 8.06 -7.55 3.24
CA LEU A 75 7.37 -7.14 2.02
C LEU A 75 7.95 -7.83 0.79
N GLN A 76 9.27 -7.95 0.69
CA GLN A 76 9.95 -8.67 -0.39
C GLN A 76 9.48 -10.13 -0.48
N SER A 77 9.43 -10.82 0.67
CA SER A 77 8.99 -12.21 0.76
C SER A 77 7.53 -12.37 0.33
N LEU A 78 6.65 -11.47 0.79
CA LEU A 78 5.23 -11.48 0.45
C LEU A 78 4.99 -11.21 -1.04
N MET A 79 5.67 -10.23 -1.63
CA MET A 79 5.56 -9.94 -3.07
C MET A 79 6.05 -11.11 -3.92
N SER A 80 7.11 -11.80 -3.48
CA SER A 80 7.61 -13.01 -4.13
C SER A 80 6.62 -14.16 -4.06
N GLU A 81 6.03 -14.42 -2.88
CA GLU A 81 4.97 -15.45 -2.70
C GLU A 81 3.80 -15.22 -3.65
N LEU A 82 3.39 -13.96 -3.80
CA LEU A 82 2.26 -13.56 -4.66
C LEU A 82 2.62 -13.51 -6.16
N SER A 83 3.87 -13.86 -6.50
CA SER A 83 4.41 -13.81 -7.86
C SER A 83 4.24 -12.42 -8.51
N ILE A 84 4.49 -11.38 -7.73
CA ILE A 84 4.42 -9.99 -8.17
C ILE A 84 5.80 -9.58 -8.68
N LYS A 85 5.85 -9.02 -9.89
CA LYS A 85 7.09 -8.56 -10.51
C LYS A 85 7.51 -7.22 -9.93
N GLY A 86 8.81 -7.02 -9.70
CA GLY A 86 9.36 -5.74 -9.24
C GLY A 86 9.02 -4.55 -10.16
N SER A 87 8.93 -4.80 -11.47
CA SER A 87 8.59 -3.78 -12.47
C SER A 87 7.10 -3.40 -12.51
N ALA A 88 6.24 -4.13 -11.81
CA ALA A 88 4.81 -3.85 -11.75
C ALA A 88 4.56 -2.51 -11.05
N SER A 89 3.51 -1.80 -11.44
CA SER A 89 3.05 -0.61 -10.71
C SER A 89 2.22 -1.04 -9.51
N SER A 90 2.48 -0.38 -8.38
CA SER A 90 1.73 -0.50 -7.13
C SER A 90 1.25 0.87 -6.69
N TYR A 91 0.07 0.93 -6.10
CA TYR A 91 -0.55 2.16 -5.65
C TYR A 91 -0.80 2.12 -4.15
N ILE A 92 -0.26 3.08 -3.41
CA ILE A 92 -0.59 3.27 -2.00
C ILE A 92 -1.75 4.23 -1.91
N ILE A 93 -2.83 3.80 -1.25
CA ILE A 93 -4.06 4.57 -1.08
C ILE A 93 -4.11 5.06 0.36
N TRP A 94 -3.74 6.33 0.56
CA TRP A 94 -3.74 6.97 1.87
C TRP A 94 -5.13 7.43 2.28
N ASP A 95 -5.91 7.91 1.30
CA ASP A 95 -7.31 8.23 1.49
C ASP A 95 -8.16 7.97 0.24
N MET A 96 -9.47 8.04 0.43
CA MET A 96 -10.47 7.79 -0.61
C MET A 96 -10.74 8.98 -1.53
N VAL A 97 -10.08 10.13 -1.31
CA VAL A 97 -10.40 11.38 -1.98
C VAL A 97 -9.37 11.70 -3.07
N SER A 98 -8.11 11.86 -2.69
CA SER A 98 -7.10 12.37 -3.63
C SER A 98 -5.65 12.06 -3.24
N ARG A 99 -5.41 11.22 -2.23
CA ARG A 99 -4.05 10.87 -1.82
C ARG A 99 -3.72 9.44 -2.23
N VAL A 100 -3.27 9.29 -3.47
CA VAL A 100 -2.71 8.05 -4.01
C VAL A 100 -1.30 8.32 -4.54
N ASP A 101 -0.37 7.43 -4.18
CA ASP A 101 0.98 7.43 -4.77
C ASP A 101 1.21 6.17 -5.60
N GLU A 102 1.84 6.34 -6.75
CA GLU A 102 2.33 5.24 -7.57
C GLU A 102 3.81 4.96 -7.28
N PHE A 103 4.14 3.69 -7.18
CA PHE A 103 5.48 3.15 -7.08
C PHE A 103 5.70 2.02 -8.08
N LYS A 104 6.95 1.78 -8.46
CA LYS A 104 7.36 0.44 -8.88
C LYS A 104 7.48 -0.45 -7.65
N VAL A 105 7.04 -1.70 -7.76
CA VAL A 105 7.08 -2.64 -6.62
C VAL A 105 8.50 -2.81 -6.08
N GLU A 106 9.51 -2.83 -6.95
CA GLU A 106 10.91 -2.90 -6.52
C GLU A 106 11.34 -1.68 -5.70
N SER A 107 11.04 -0.46 -6.17
CA SER A 107 11.32 0.78 -5.44
C SER A 107 10.56 0.84 -4.11
N LEU A 108 9.30 0.40 -4.11
CA LEU A 108 8.49 0.32 -2.88
C LEU A 108 9.10 -0.64 -1.84
N ILE A 109 9.61 -1.79 -2.28
CA ILE A 109 10.26 -2.75 -1.38
C ILE A 109 11.54 -2.16 -0.82
N ASP A 110 12.39 -1.57 -1.67
CA ASP A 110 13.71 -1.08 -1.25
C ASP A 110 13.61 0.07 -0.24
N ASP A 111 12.59 0.93 -0.37
CA ASP A 111 12.40 2.09 0.50
C ASP A 111 11.29 1.86 1.56
N TRP A 112 10.81 0.63 1.74
CA TRP A 112 9.62 0.31 2.54
C TRP A 112 9.67 0.80 3.99
N ASP A 113 10.83 0.73 4.63
CA ASP A 113 11.02 1.16 6.02
C ASP A 113 10.87 2.69 6.19
N TYR A 114 10.81 3.45 5.08
CA TYR A 114 10.49 4.87 5.04
C TYR A 114 9.07 5.16 4.51
N VAL A 115 8.34 4.13 4.10
CA VAL A 115 6.94 4.21 3.66
C VAL A 115 6.01 3.87 4.81
N TRP A 116 6.29 2.78 5.53
CA TRP A 116 5.48 2.24 6.61
C TRP A 116 6.11 2.51 7.98
N TYR A 117 5.37 3.24 8.82
CA TYR A 117 5.74 3.50 10.22
C TYR A 117 4.63 2.96 11.11
N ASP A 118 4.83 1.76 11.67
CA ASP A 118 3.86 1.09 12.55
C ASP A 118 3.38 1.94 13.73
N THR A 119 4.23 2.84 14.23
CA THR A 119 3.92 3.77 15.32
C THR A 119 2.98 4.92 14.94
N SER A 120 2.86 5.26 13.65
CA SER A 120 2.01 6.36 13.17
C SER A 120 0.92 5.93 12.19
N ASP A 121 1.12 4.81 11.49
CA ASP A 121 0.22 4.31 10.46
C ASP A 121 -0.61 3.15 11.02
N GLU A 122 -1.91 3.35 11.26
CA GLU A 122 -2.81 2.28 11.71
C GLU A 122 -2.96 1.19 10.64
N ALA A 123 -3.18 1.60 9.38
CA ALA A 123 -3.27 0.70 8.26
C ALA A 123 -2.93 1.40 6.93
N MET A 124 -2.48 0.60 5.97
CA MET A 124 -2.13 1.03 4.62
C MET A 124 -2.68 0.06 3.57
N VAL A 125 -3.33 0.60 2.55
CA VAL A 125 -3.82 -0.19 1.41
C VAL A 125 -2.85 -0.06 0.25
N ILE A 126 -2.39 -1.20 -0.27
CA ILE A 126 -1.58 -1.29 -1.48
C ILE A 126 -2.38 -2.05 -2.54
N TYR A 127 -2.60 -1.42 -3.68
CA TYR A 127 -3.28 -2.01 -4.83
C TYR A 127 -2.31 -2.25 -5.99
N ILE A 128 -2.32 -3.46 -6.54
CA ILE A 128 -1.41 -3.90 -7.62
C ILE A 128 -2.27 -4.40 -8.79
N PRO A 129 -2.56 -3.54 -9.79
CA PRO A 129 -3.55 -3.86 -10.83
C PRO A 129 -3.16 -5.00 -11.75
N GLU A 130 -1.87 -5.12 -12.13
CA GLU A 130 -1.39 -6.17 -13.06
C GLU A 130 -1.81 -7.57 -12.59
N ASN A 131 -1.77 -7.79 -11.26
CA ASN A 131 -2.11 -9.07 -10.64
C ASN A 131 -3.46 -9.03 -9.90
N LYS A 132 -4.27 -7.96 -10.07
CA LYS A 132 -5.53 -7.73 -9.35
C LYS A 132 -5.42 -8.02 -7.85
N THR A 133 -4.34 -7.54 -7.23
CA THR A 133 -4.02 -7.87 -5.83
C THR A 133 -4.23 -6.66 -4.94
N VAL A 134 -4.92 -6.87 -3.81
CA VAL A 134 -5.11 -5.88 -2.77
C VAL A 134 -4.42 -6.37 -1.51
N LEU A 135 -3.59 -5.53 -0.93
CA LEU A 135 -2.88 -5.74 0.33
C LEU A 135 -3.37 -4.69 1.33
N LEU A 136 -3.53 -5.12 2.58
CA LEU A 136 -3.78 -4.26 3.73
C LEU A 136 -2.68 -4.56 4.75
N VAL A 137 -1.75 -3.62 4.94
CA VAL A 137 -0.73 -3.66 6.00
C VAL A 137 -1.32 -2.99 7.23
N THR A 138 -1.12 -3.55 8.42
CA THR A 138 -1.75 -3.06 9.66
C THR A 138 -0.74 -3.00 10.81
N ASP A 139 -0.89 -2.03 11.71
CA ASP A 139 -0.12 -1.96 12.97
C ASP A 139 -0.48 -3.12 13.93
N HIS A 140 -1.59 -3.82 13.69
CA HIS A 140 -2.03 -5.02 14.40
C HIS A 140 -1.08 -6.24 14.22
N GLY A 141 0.04 -6.10 13.51
CA GLY A 141 1.07 -7.13 13.39
C GLY A 141 0.83 -8.13 12.25
N TYR A 142 0.04 -7.77 11.24
CA TYR A 142 -0.19 -8.62 10.07
C TYR A 142 -0.54 -7.85 8.80
N ALA A 143 -0.18 -8.43 7.64
CA ALA A 143 -0.69 -7.99 6.36
C ALA A 143 -1.81 -8.95 5.91
N ALA A 144 -2.94 -8.39 5.49
CA ALA A 144 -3.97 -9.15 4.81
C ALA A 144 -3.83 -8.99 3.29
N TYR A 145 -4.08 -10.04 2.51
CA TYR A 145 -4.06 -9.94 1.06
C TYR A 145 -5.15 -10.76 0.36
N LYS A 146 -5.60 -10.26 -0.79
CA LYS A 146 -6.47 -10.99 -1.71
C LYS A 146 -6.06 -10.74 -3.14
N LYS A 147 -5.89 -11.83 -3.88
CA LYS A 147 -5.80 -11.85 -5.34
C LYS A 147 -7.19 -12.12 -5.89
N TYR A 148 -7.66 -11.26 -6.77
CA TYR A 148 -8.97 -11.39 -7.40
C TYR A 148 -8.83 -12.05 -8.78
N GLU A 149 -9.79 -12.90 -9.14
CA GLU A 149 -9.83 -13.61 -10.44
C GLU A 149 -10.25 -12.70 -11.60
#